data_AF-A0A841V6J7-F1
#
_entry.id   AF-A0A841V6J7-F1
#
_cell.length_a   1.000
_cell.length_b   1.000
_cell.length_c   1.000
_cell.angle_alpha   90.00
_cell.angle_beta   90.00
_cell.angle_gamma   90.00
#
_symmetry.space_group_name_H-M   'P 1'
#
loop_
_entity.id
_entity.type
_entity.pdbx_description
1 polymer ?
#
loop_
_entity_poly.entity_id
_entity_poly.type
_entity_poly.pdbx_seq_one_letter_code
_entity_poly.pdbx_strand_id
1 'polypeptide(L)' 'EKGLQQGLQQGERLVVENLLKARFGNLDPDLSVIIDRILLLPVEEFTPLILNSSRTELIAHFSN' A
#
# COMPACT_ATOMS: atom_id res chain seq x y z
N GLU A 1 3.39 -14.05 -21.20
CA GLU A 1 3.27 -14.09 -19.71
C GLU A 1 3.66 -12.79 -19.01
N LYS A 2 4.70 -12.05 -19.47
CA LYS A 2 5.12 -10.77 -18.85
C LYS A 2 4.00 -9.72 -18.71
N GLY A 3 3.11 -9.59 -19.69
CA GLY A 3 2.02 -8.60 -19.66
C GLY A 3 0.98 -8.84 -18.55
N LEU A 4 0.69 -10.10 -18.20
CA LEU A 4 -0.26 -10.41 -17.13
C LEU A 4 0.33 -10.07 -15.75
N GLN A 5 1.60 -10.40 -15.54
CA GLN A 5 2.30 -10.10 -14.29
C GLN A 5 2.43 -8.57 -14.07
N GLN A 6 2.76 -7.83 -15.14
CA GLN A 6 2.81 -6.36 -15.08
C GLN A 6 1.43 -5.76 -14.80
N GLY A 7 0.37 -6.30 -15.41
CA GLY A 7 -1.01 -5.85 -15.14
C GLY A 7 -1.45 -6.11 -13.70
N LEU A 8 -1.07 -7.26 -13.13
CA LEU A 8 -1.36 -7.60 -11.74
C LEU A 8 -0.64 -6.63 -10.78
N GLN A 9 0.66 -6.42 -10.96
CA GLN A 9 1.44 -5.50 -10.13
C GLN A 9 0.92 -4.06 -10.19
N GLN A 10 0.51 -3.59 -11.37
CA GLN A 10 -0.12 -2.27 -11.52
C GLN A 10 -1.48 -2.20 -10.82
N GLY A 11 -2.26 -3.27 -10.89
CA GLY A 11 -3.54 -3.39 -10.19
C GLY A 11 -3.38 -3.35 -8.67
N GLU A 12 -2.44 -4.11 -8.12
CA GLU A 12 -2.14 -4.12 -6.68
C GLU A 12 -1.68 -2.75 -6.20
N ARG A 13 -0.80 -2.08 -6.96
CA ARG A 13 -0.38 -0.71 -6.66
C ARG A 13 -1.56 0.26 -6.62
N LEU A 14 -2.44 0.20 -7.61
CA LEU A 14 -3.63 1.06 -7.66
C LEU A 14 -4.54 0.82 -6.45
N VAL A 15 -4.70 -0.44 -6.02
CA VAL A 15 -5.47 -0.79 -4.83
C VAL A 15 -4.84 -0.18 -3.57
N VAL A 16 -3.53 -0.34 -3.37
CA VAL A 16 -2.82 0.25 -2.23
C VAL A 16 -2.96 1.77 -2.22
N GLU A 17 -2.70 2.44 -3.33
CA GLU A 17 -2.81 3.91 -3.42
C GLU A 17 -4.22 4.41 -3.11
N ASN A 18 -5.26 3.72 -3.60
CA ASN A 18 -6.65 4.10 -3.34
C ASN A 18 -7.06 3.85 -1.89
N LEU A 19 -6.62 2.74 -1.29
CA LEU A 19 -6.87 2.45 0.13
C LEU A 19 -6.23 3.51 1.04
N LEU A 20 -4.97 3.88 0.77
CA LEU A 20 -4.27 4.91 1.53
C LEU A 20 -4.97 6.27 1.40
N LYS A 21 -5.37 6.68 0.20
CA LYS A 21 -6.15 7.92 -0.02
C LYS A 21 -7.51 7.87 0.69
N ALA A 22 -8.22 6.74 0.63
CA ALA A 22 -9.52 6.60 1.30
C ALA A 22 -9.41 6.67 2.83
N ARG A 23 -8.31 6.16 3.41
CA ARG A 23 -8.08 6.12 4.85
C ARG A 23 -7.49 7.41 5.41
N PHE A 24 -6.56 8.02 4.69
CA PHE A 24 -5.73 9.11 5.19
C PHE A 24 -5.89 10.42 4.41
N GLY A 25 -6.78 10.45 3.41
CA GLY A 25 -7.12 11.62 2.61
C GLY A 25 -6.23 11.76 1.37
N ASN A 26 -4.95 12.09 1.56
CA ASN A 26 -4.00 12.26 0.47
C ASN A 26 -2.82 11.29 0.57
N LEU A 27 -2.12 11.14 -0.55
CA LEU A 27 -0.90 10.34 -0.64
C LEU A 27 0.30 11.29 -0.53
N ASP A 28 0.63 11.66 0.71
CA ASP A 28 1.78 12.52 0.99
C ASP A 28 3.13 11.77 0.79
N PRO A 29 4.28 12.47 0.86
CA PRO A 29 5.58 11.83 0.68
C PRO A 29 5.87 10.69 1.67
N ASP A 30 5.42 10.79 2.92
CA ASP A 30 5.68 9.75 3.94
C ASP A 30 4.90 8.47 3.62
N LEU A 31 3.67 8.59 3.14
CA LEU A 31 2.89 7.45 2.66
C LEU A 31 3.44 6.89 1.35
N SER A 32 3.96 7.75 0.48
CA SER A 32 4.48 7.33 -0.82
C SER A 32 5.71 6.43 -0.70
N VAL A 33 6.59 6.69 0.28
CA VAL A 33 7.83 5.90 0.47
C VAL A 33 7.59 4.49 1.01
N ILE A 34 6.42 4.21 1.60
CA ILE A 34 6.11 2.88 2.15
C ILE A 34 5.33 1.98 1.17
N ILE A 35 4.82 2.51 0.06
CA ILE A 35 3.99 1.76 -0.91
C ILE A 35 4.73 0.54 -1.46
N ASP A 36 5.98 0.71 -1.88
CA ASP A 36 6.77 -0.39 -2.45
C ASP A 36 6.99 -1.52 -1.42
N ARG A 37 7.07 -1.18 -0.13
CA ARG A 37 7.20 -2.18 0.96
C ARG A 37 5.86 -2.86 1.25
N ILE A 38 4.75 -2.13 1.18
CA ILE A 38 3.41 -2.70 1.29
C ILE A 38 3.16 -3.73 0.18
N LEU A 39 3.58 -3.43 -1.05
CA LEU A 39 3.42 -4.32 -2.21
C LEU A 39 4.25 -5.61 -2.14
N LEU A 40 5.14 -5.74 -1.16
CA LEU A 40 5.81 -7.01 -0.87
C LEU A 40 4.92 -7.99 -0.09
N LEU A 41 3.85 -7.48 0.53
CA LEU A 41 2.88 -8.30 1.27
C LEU A 41 1.79 -8.79 0.32
N PRO A 42 1.23 -9.99 0.56
CA PRO A 42 0.04 -10.43 -0.14
C PRO A 42 -1.18 -9.55 0.20
N VAL A 43 -2.17 -9.54 -0.69
CA VAL A 43 -3.39 -8.71 -0.58
C VAL A 43 -4.13 -8.94 0.73
N GLU A 44 -4.17 -10.19 1.18
CA GLU A 44 -4.81 -10.63 2.41
C GLU A 44 -4.10 -10.09 3.67
N GLU A 45 -2.83 -9.68 3.56
CA GLU A 45 -2.05 -9.09 4.65
C GLU A 45 -2.08 -7.56 4.61
N PHE A 46 -1.85 -6.93 3.45
CA PHE A 46 -1.80 -5.46 3.42
C PHE A 46 -3.17 -4.81 3.59
N THR A 47 -4.25 -5.45 3.13
CA THR A 47 -5.60 -4.87 3.22
C THR A 47 -6.01 -4.63 4.68
N PRO A 48 -6.00 -5.64 5.58
CA PRO A 48 -6.29 -5.40 6.99
C PRO A 48 -5.25 -4.52 7.67
N LEU A 49 -3.98 -4.56 7.27
CA LEU A 49 -2.94 -3.69 7.83
C LEU A 49 -3.27 -2.21 7.60
N ILE A 50 -3.64 -1.82 6.38
CA ILE A 50 -4.00 -0.43 6.04
C ILE A 50 -5.32 -0.02 6.71
N LEU A 51 -6.31 -0.91 6.75
CA LEU A 51 -7.64 -0.62 7.30
C LEU A 51 -7.68 -0.55 8.83
N ASN A 52 -6.76 -1.22 9.52
CA ASN A 52 -6.76 -1.28 10.99
C ASN A 52 -5.67 -0.44 11.65
N SER A 53 -4.70 0.08 10.88
CA SER A 53 -3.65 0.95 11.41
C SER A 53 -4.04 2.43 11.34
N SER A 54 -3.55 3.23 12.28
CA SER A 54 -3.43 4.68 12.10
C SER A 54 -2.33 5.02 11.07
N ARG A 55 -2.34 6.25 10.55
CA ARG A 55 -1.30 6.73 9.61
C ARG A 55 0.10 6.58 10.20
N THR A 56 0.30 7.01 11.44
CA THR A 56 1.60 7.00 12.11
C THR A 56 2.09 5.58 12.38
N GLU A 57 1.21 4.68 12.83
CA GLU A 57 1.57 3.26 13.05
C GLU A 57 1.95 2.58 11.73
N LEU A 58 1.20 2.85 10.66
CA LEU A 58 1.48 2.27 9.35
C LEU A 58 2.86 2.74 8.82
N ILE A 59 3.16 4.03 8.91
CA ILE A 59 4.46 4.57 8.52
C ILE A 59 5.57 3.97 9.37
N ALA A 60 5.40 3.93 10.70
CA ALA A 60 6.39 3.38 11.62
C ALA A 60 6.67 1.89 11.34
N HIS A 61 5.66 1.11 10.95
CA HIS A 61 5.80 -0.30 10.61
C HIS A 61 6.77 -0.53 9.43
N PHE A 62 6.77 0.36 8.45
CA PHE A 62 7.57 0.23 7.23
C PHE A 62 8.82 1.12 7.17
N SER A 63 9.04 1.99 8.17
CA SER A 63 10.18 2.91 8.22
C SER A 63 11.45 2.34 8.85
N ASN A 64 11.43 1.07 9.28
CA ASN A 64 12.61 0.35 9.79
C ASN A 64 13.38 -0.39 8.68
#